data_AF-A0A6V6Z5U6-F1
#
_entry.id   AF-A0A6V6Z5U6-F1
#
_cell.length_a   1.000
_cell.length_b   1.000
_cell.length_c   1.000
_cell.angle_alpha   90.00
_cell.angle_beta   90.00
_cell.angle_gamma   90.00
#
_symmetry.space_group_name_H-M   'P 1'
#
loop_
_entity.id
_entity.type
_entity.pdbx_description
1 polymer ?
#
loop_
_entity_poly.entity_id
_entity_poly.type
_entity_poly.pdbx_seq_one_letter_code
_entity_poly.pdbx_strand_id
1 'polypeptide(L)'
;MNTKGHCYPKYIILQAVYFKLRFTLSYRDVEEIMKIRGVLVDHATIQRWVYKFTPLLYSEMKNRKGRVGASWRLDETYIKVKGIWCYLYRVLINQAIQ
;
A
#
# COMPACT_ATOMS: atom_id res chain seq x y z
N MET A 1 1.41 -17.37 4.08
CA MET A 1 0.52 -17.41 2.88
C MET A 1 0.76 -18.68 2.06
N ASN A 2 -0.25 -19.56 1.98
CA ASN A 2 -0.29 -20.72 1.08
C ASN A 2 -0.91 -20.30 -0.27
N THR A 3 -0.31 -20.71 -1.40
CA THR A 3 -0.79 -20.38 -2.76
C THR A 3 -1.12 -21.63 -3.61
N LYS A 4 -1.25 -22.81 -3.00
CA LYS A 4 -1.77 -24.01 -3.68
C LYS A 4 -3.16 -23.70 -4.26
N GLY A 5 -3.38 -24.02 -5.54
CA GLY A 5 -4.65 -23.81 -6.24
C GLY A 5 -4.81 -22.49 -7.01
N HIS A 6 -3.73 -21.73 -7.26
CA HIS A 6 -3.74 -20.59 -8.19
C HIS A 6 -2.92 -20.90 -9.45
N CYS A 7 -3.44 -20.53 -10.63
CA CYS A 7 -2.77 -20.75 -11.92
C CYS A 7 -1.49 -19.92 -12.13
N TYR A 8 -1.20 -18.98 -11.22
CA TYR A 8 -0.06 -18.06 -11.31
C TYR A 8 0.87 -18.24 -10.10
N PRO A 9 2.20 -18.17 -10.30
CA PRO A 9 3.14 -18.23 -9.20
C PRO A 9 2.96 -17.04 -8.24
N LYS A 10 3.26 -17.29 -6.96
CA LYS A 10 3.01 -16.37 -5.84
C LYS A 10 3.57 -14.96 -6.04
N TYR A 11 4.71 -14.81 -6.71
CA TYR A 11 5.33 -13.50 -6.91
C TYR A 11 4.49 -12.58 -7.82
N ILE A 12 3.90 -13.12 -8.90
CA ILE A 12 3.00 -12.37 -9.80
C ILE A 12 1.78 -11.87 -9.03
N ILE A 13 1.16 -12.75 -8.26
CA ILE A 13 -0.02 -12.44 -7.44
C ILE A 13 0.29 -11.31 -6.46
N LEU A 14 1.40 -11.42 -5.71
CA LEU A 14 1.80 -10.39 -4.76
C LEU A 14 2.17 -9.06 -5.45
N GLN A 15 2.77 -9.11 -6.63
CA GLN A 15 3.11 -7.93 -7.42
C GLN A 15 1.85 -7.18 -7.91
N ALA A 16 0.81 -7.90 -8.36
CA ALA A 16 -0.47 -7.31 -8.72
C ALA A 16 -1.15 -6.61 -7.53
N VAL A 17 -1.19 -7.30 -6.38
CA VAL A 17 -1.76 -6.77 -5.14
C VAL A 17 -0.95 -5.56 -4.64
N TYR A 18 0.39 -5.60 -4.76
CA TYR A 18 1.26 -4.47 -4.43
C TYR A 18 0.96 -3.24 -5.28
N PHE A 19 0.83 -3.37 -6.61
CA PHE A 19 0.50 -2.22 -7.46
C PHE A 19 -0.85 -1.59 -7.09
N LYS A 20 -1.87 -2.42 -6.82
CA LYS A 20 -3.18 -1.91 -6.38
C LYS A 20 -3.10 -1.17 -5.04
N LEU A 21 -2.38 -1.71 -4.06
CA LEU A 21 -2.27 -1.11 -2.72
C LEU A 21 -1.33 0.10 -2.66
N ARG A 22 -0.31 0.18 -3.53
CA ARG A 22 0.74 1.22 -3.46
C ARG A 22 0.44 2.48 -4.27
N PHE A 23 -0.21 2.34 -5.43
CA PHE A 23 -0.26 3.39 -6.46
C PHE A 23 -1.67 3.88 -6.82
N THR A 24 -2.70 3.51 -6.04
CA THR A 24 -4.10 3.96 -6.24
C THR A 24 -4.69 3.68 -7.65
N LEU A 25 -4.10 2.73 -8.38
CA LEU A 25 -4.46 2.36 -9.75
C LEU A 25 -5.85 1.70 -9.84
N SER A 26 -6.51 1.81 -11.00
CA SER A 26 -7.68 1.01 -11.33
C SER A 26 -7.29 -0.47 -11.53
N TYR A 27 -8.27 -1.39 -11.46
CA TYR A 27 -7.97 -2.81 -11.72
C TYR A 27 -7.60 -3.09 -13.19
N ARG A 28 -8.07 -2.26 -14.12
CA ARG A 28 -7.73 -2.35 -15.55
C ARG A 28 -6.30 -1.87 -15.81
N ASP A 29 -5.86 -0.82 -15.11
CA ASP A 29 -4.49 -0.30 -15.23
C ASP A 29 -3.48 -1.34 -14.71
N VAL A 30 -3.83 -2.07 -13.64
CA VAL A 30 -2.98 -3.17 -13.12
C VAL A 30 -2.97 -4.37 -14.09
N GLU A 31 -4.08 -4.68 -14.77
CA GLU A 31 -4.13 -5.66 -15.86
C GLU A 31 -3.22 -5.23 -17.02
N GLU A 32 -3.28 -3.98 -17.46
CA GLU A 32 -2.42 -3.45 -18.53
C GLU A 32 -0.94 -3.50 -18.15
N ILE A 33 -0.59 -3.09 -16.92
CA ILE A 33 0.77 -3.19 -16.37
C ILE A 33 1.26 -4.64 -16.29
N MET A 34 0.38 -5.62 -16.07
CA MET A 34 0.72 -7.04 -16.10
C MET A 34 0.89 -7.56 -17.54
N LYS A 35 0.03 -7.13 -18.46
CA LYS A 35 0.12 -7.43 -19.89
C LYS A 35 1.43 -6.93 -20.50
N ILE A 36 1.87 -5.71 -20.15
CA ILE A 36 3.17 -5.15 -20.54
C ILE A 36 4.35 -6.03 -20.04
N ARG A 37 4.17 -6.78 -18.95
CA ARG A 37 5.17 -7.70 -18.38
C ARG A 37 5.01 -9.15 -18.89
N GLY A 38 4.22 -9.35 -19.95
CA GLY A 38 3.96 -10.68 -20.52
C GLY A 38 2.99 -11.54 -19.70
N VAL A 39 2.28 -10.96 -18.72
CA VAL A 39 1.37 -11.68 -17.83
C VAL A 39 -0.08 -11.35 -18.21
N LEU A 40 -0.74 -12.27 -18.90
CA LEU A 40 -2.15 -12.14 -19.28
C LEU A 40 -3.06 -12.51 -18.09
N VAL A 41 -3.55 -11.52 -17.34
CA VAL A 41 -4.49 -11.72 -16.21
C VAL A 41 -5.61 -10.68 -16.29
N ASP A 42 -6.86 -11.16 -16.32
CA ASP A 42 -8.06 -10.31 -16.30
C ASP A 42 -8.24 -9.54 -14.96
N HIS A 43 -8.70 -8.30 -15.05
CA HIS A 43 -8.97 -7.41 -13.92
C HIS A 43 -9.83 -8.02 -12.80
N ALA A 44 -10.83 -8.87 -13.10
CA ALA A 44 -11.65 -9.51 -12.06
C ALA A 44 -10.85 -10.57 -11.28
N THR A 45 -9.85 -11.20 -11.91
CA THR A 45 -8.91 -12.09 -11.21
C THR A 45 -8.01 -11.29 -10.27
N ILE A 46 -7.53 -10.12 -10.70
CA ILE A 46 -6.75 -9.20 -9.85
C ILE A 46 -7.59 -8.73 -8.65
N GLN A 47 -8.87 -8.38 -8.87
CA GLN A 47 -9.79 -7.99 -7.79
C GLN A 47 -9.99 -9.13 -6.76
N ARG A 48 -10.15 -10.38 -7.22
CA ARG A 48 -10.23 -11.56 -6.32
C ARG A 48 -8.96 -11.75 -5.51
N TRP A 49 -7.78 -11.55 -6.11
CA TRP A 49 -6.50 -11.61 -5.38
C TRP A 49 -6.39 -10.49 -4.34
N VAL A 50 -6.71 -9.25 -4.71
CA VAL A 50 -6.68 -8.11 -3.78
C VAL A 50 -7.60 -8.36 -2.59
N TYR A 51 -8.83 -8.82 -2.83
CA TYR A 51 -9.76 -9.16 -1.74
C TYR A 51 -9.22 -10.28 -0.82
N LYS A 52 -8.65 -11.34 -1.40
CA LYS A 52 -8.11 -12.51 -0.65
C LYS A 52 -6.83 -12.19 0.13
N PHE A 53 -5.91 -11.41 -0.44
CA PHE A 53 -4.56 -11.21 0.12
C PHE A 53 -4.41 -9.92 0.93
N THR A 54 -5.24 -8.89 0.72
CA THR A 54 -5.14 -7.63 1.50
C THR A 54 -5.29 -7.85 3.02
N PRO A 55 -6.26 -8.64 3.53
CA PRO A 55 -6.38 -8.87 4.98
C PRO A 55 -5.16 -9.60 5.57
N LEU A 56 -4.56 -10.50 4.80
CA LEU A 56 -3.38 -11.26 5.18
C LEU A 56 -2.10 -10.40 5.18
N LEU A 57 -1.96 -9.48 4.22
CA LEU A 57 -0.89 -8.49 4.23
C LEU A 57 -1.08 -7.50 5.38
N TYR A 58 -2.32 -7.08 5.66
CA TYR A 58 -2.64 -6.16 6.74
C TYR A 58 -2.32 -6.76 8.12
N SER A 59 -2.62 -8.03 8.37
CA SER A 59 -2.27 -8.69 9.64
C SER A 59 -0.75 -8.86 9.80
N GLU A 60 -0.03 -9.27 8.76
CA GLU A 60 1.44 -9.30 8.74
C GLU A 60 2.04 -7.91 9.02
N MET A 61 1.55 -6.86 8.35
CA MET A 61 2.00 -5.48 8.57
C MET A 61 1.67 -4.98 9.97
N LYS A 62 0.50 -5.33 10.52
CA LYS A 62 0.10 -4.97 11.89
C LYS A 62 1.00 -5.63 12.93
N ASN A 63 1.36 -6.90 12.73
CA ASN A 63 2.27 -7.62 13.62
C ASN A 63 3.71 -7.08 13.55
N ARG A 64 4.16 -6.60 12.39
CA ARG A 64 5.46 -5.94 12.20
C ARG A 64 5.47 -4.47 12.65
N LYS A 65 4.32 -3.85 12.88
CA LYS A 65 4.23 -2.46 13.30
C LYS A 65 4.61 -2.37 14.78
N GLY A 66 5.82 -1.89 15.05
CA GLY A 66 6.32 -1.65 16.40
C GLY A 66 5.39 -0.74 17.21
N ARG A 67 5.52 -0.82 18.54
CA ARG A 67 4.70 -0.01 19.46
C ARG A 67 4.89 1.48 19.12
N VAL A 68 3.76 2.16 18.95
CA VAL A 68 3.74 3.62 18.80
C VAL A 68 4.19 4.21 20.14
N GLY A 69 5.28 4.96 20.14
CA GLY A 69 5.83 5.57 21.35
C GLY A 69 4.94 6.69 21.87
N ALA A 70 4.96 6.92 23.19
CA ALA A 70 4.19 8.00 23.84
C ALA A 70 4.71 9.40 23.48
N SER A 71 5.93 9.52 22.94
CA SER A 71 6.50 10.79 22.49
C SER A 71 6.00 11.18 21.09
N TRP A 72 5.28 12.28 21.01
CA TRP A 72 4.98 13.00 19.78
C TRP A 72 5.90 14.23 19.66
N ARG A 73 6.20 14.65 18.45
CA ARG A 73 6.88 15.90 18.12
C ARG A 73 5.95 16.73 17.22
N LEU A 74 5.99 18.05 17.36
CA LEU A 74 5.21 18.97 16.56
C LEU A 74 6.18 19.88 15.79
N ASP A 75 6.15 19.80 14.47
CA ASP A 75 6.85 20.74 13.61
C ASP A 75 5.85 21.82 13.19
N GLU A 76 6.16 23.08 13.50
CA GLU A 76 5.42 24.24 13.00
C GLU A 76 6.17 24.84 11.81
N THR A 77 5.48 25.01 10.68
CA THR A 77 6.07 25.52 9.44
C THR A 77 5.22 26.62 8.83
N TYR A 78 5.88 27.74 8.49
CA TYR A 78 5.25 28.86 7.81
C TYR A 78 5.23 28.60 6.30
N ILE A 79 4.05 28.43 5.73
CA ILE A 79 3.86 28.22 4.30
C ILE A 79 3.04 29.36 3.68
N LYS A 80 3.34 29.71 2.43
CA LYS A 80 2.62 30.76 1.70
C LYS A 80 1.63 30.13 0.72
N VAL A 81 0.34 30.16 1.05
CA VAL A 81 -0.74 29.56 0.24
C VAL A 81 -1.50 30.69 -0.47
N LYS A 82 -1.49 30.68 -1.81
CA LYS A 82 -2.14 31.72 -2.65
C LYS A 82 -1.77 33.17 -2.24
N GLY A 83 -0.54 33.39 -1.80
CA GLY A 83 -0.04 34.70 -1.37
C GLY A 83 -0.20 35.01 0.12
N ILE A 84 -1.06 34.27 0.84
CA ILE A 84 -1.34 34.45 2.28
C ILE A 84 -0.39 33.55 3.08
N TRP A 85 0.13 34.06 4.21
CA TRP A 85 0.90 33.24 5.16
C TRP A 85 -0.03 32.38 6.00
N CYS A 86 0.26 31.07 6.07
CA CYS A 86 -0.50 30.10 6.81
C CYS A 86 0.41 29.25 7.70
N TYR A 87 -0.09 28.90 8.88
CA TYR A 87 0.55 28.00 9.82
C TYR A 87 0.25 26.54 9.44
N LEU A 88 1.29 25.77 9.09
CA LEU A 88 1.19 24.33 8.91
C LEU A 88 1.81 23.61 10.10
N TYR A 89 0.94 23.03 10.92
CA TYR A 89 1.31 22.15 12.03
C TYR A 89 1.38 20.70 11.56
N ARG A 90 2.52 20.04 11.79
CA ARG A 90 2.73 18.63 11.45
C ARG A 90 3.11 17.85 12.72
N VAL A 91 2.26 16.89 13.10
CA VAL A 91 2.58 15.96 14.18
C VAL A 91 3.40 14.79 13.63
N LEU A 92 4.57 14.55 14.22
CA LEU A 92 5.38 13.36 14.02
C LEU A 92 5.25 12.44 15.24
N ILE A 93 5.00 11.16 15.00
CA ILE A 93 4.87 10.15 16.04
C ILE A 93 5.99 9.13 15.87
N ASN A 94 6.83 8.97 16.90
CA ASN A 94 7.88 7.96 16.90
C ASN A 94 7.26 6.56 16.97
N GLN A 95 7.38 5.79 15.90
CA GLN A 95 7.19 4.34 15.97
C GLN A 95 8.50 3.73 16.45
N ALA A 96 8.47 2.98 17.56
CA ALA A 96 9.65 2.27 18.02
C ALA A 96 9.94 1.14 17.02
N ILE A 97 10.97 1.33 16.20
CA ILE A 97 11.54 0.27 15.38
C ILE A 97 12.33 -0.61 16.34
N GLN A 98 11.89 -1.86 16.53
CA GLN A 98 12.66 -2.92 17.17
C GLN A 98 13.52 -3.63 16.11
#